data_AF-C4Y151-F1
#
_entry.id   AF-C4Y151-F1
#
_cell.length_a   1.000
_cell.length_b   1.000
_cell.length_c   1.000
_cell.angle_alpha   90.00
_cell.angle_beta   90.00
_cell.angle_gamma   90.00
#
_symmetry.space_group_name_H-M   'P 1'
#
loop_
_entity.id
_entity.type
_entity.pdbx_description
1 polymer ?
#
loop_
_entity_poly.entity_id
_entity_poly.type
_entity_poly.pdbx_seq_one_letter_code
_entity_poly.pdbx_strand_id
1 'polypeptide(L)'
;MKILLLLAAFAALVNASSAPALVMSHKLVRGLTSEIEEPFTKTQDPQNVNNMIKKLVTECSSDIYLLVNIPGLANSDMLDTKEQVWPHLIKYIHMASTVVGLPWVEGPLDLQYLEKYIVKTCKAEAVNVFYSEDEVAQYIDTRKRVVRVDMNPLPQNKEQRAEAIKQSDDLIRKILRKAPSPHYTIIISSSEMSPVHPIPQIMLDESPEMFEIFYSLLHSPSREQEVERNNYMYSEVEPFWNERGDPMKIYLDRRKRDEVHFFNYELWKKNEKLVSTIALMVISLFVVKALSFGSWLASKFKKTHQD
;
A
#
# COMPACT_ATOMS: atom_id res chain seq x y z
N MET A 1 47.83 -10.95 -42.07
CA MET A 1 47.35 -11.91 -41.06
C MET A 1 47.21 -11.31 -39.65
N LYS A 2 48.19 -10.56 -39.12
CA LYS A 2 48.09 -9.93 -37.78
C LYS A 2 46.96 -8.89 -37.63
N ILE A 3 46.70 -8.09 -38.67
CA ILE A 3 45.61 -7.08 -38.67
C ILE A 3 44.22 -7.75 -38.62
N LEU A 4 44.07 -8.91 -39.26
CA LEU A 4 42.81 -9.66 -39.30
C LEU A 4 42.51 -10.35 -37.95
N LEU A 5 43.55 -10.80 -37.25
CA LEU A 5 43.47 -11.28 -35.86
C LEU A 5 43.14 -10.16 -34.86
N LEU A 6 43.67 -8.95 -35.07
CA LEU A 6 43.37 -7.78 -34.24
C LEU A 6 41.93 -7.27 -34.46
N LEU A 7 41.44 -7.30 -35.70
CA LEU A 7 40.03 -7.01 -36.03
C LEU A 7 39.06 -8.09 -35.49
N ALA A 8 39.45 -9.36 -35.52
CA ALA A 8 38.66 -10.45 -34.92
C ALA A 8 38.61 -10.37 -33.39
N ALA A 9 39.72 -9.97 -32.74
CA ALA A 9 39.75 -9.72 -31.29
C ALA A 9 38.92 -8.48 -30.90
N PHE A 10 38.92 -7.43 -31.73
CA PHE A 10 38.04 -6.27 -31.55
C PHE A 10 36.56 -6.60 -31.80
N ALA A 11 36.25 -7.46 -32.76
CA ALA A 11 34.87 -7.90 -33.02
C ALA A 11 34.32 -8.81 -31.91
N ALA A 12 35.18 -9.58 -31.23
CA ALA A 12 34.79 -10.38 -30.06
C ALA A 12 34.56 -9.54 -28.78
N LEU A 13 35.02 -8.28 -28.75
CA LEU A 13 34.72 -7.31 -27.69
C LEU A 13 33.37 -6.59 -27.91
N VAL A 14 32.66 -6.90 -28.98
CA VAL A 14 31.45 -6.18 -29.42
C VAL A 14 30.21 -7.00 -29.06
N ASN A 15 29.41 -6.40 -28.16
CA ASN A 15 28.05 -6.75 -27.76
C ASN A 15 27.90 -7.74 -26.59
N ALA A 16 28.54 -7.45 -25.45
CA ALA A 16 27.90 -7.83 -24.19
C ALA A 16 26.60 -7.01 -24.07
N SER A 17 25.47 -7.67 -23.87
CA SER A 17 24.17 -7.00 -23.70
C SER A 17 23.55 -7.51 -22.41
N SER A 18 23.01 -6.61 -21.59
CA SER A 18 22.40 -6.99 -20.33
C SER A 18 21.12 -6.21 -20.07
N ALA A 19 20.31 -6.73 -19.16
CA ALA A 19 19.18 -6.03 -18.59
C ALA A 19 19.37 -5.90 -17.06
N PRO A 20 18.98 -4.77 -16.45
CA PRO A 20 18.93 -4.67 -15.00
C PRO A 20 17.75 -5.51 -14.46
N ALA A 21 17.91 -6.03 -13.25
CA ALA A 21 16.84 -6.66 -12.50
C ALA A 21 16.86 -6.16 -11.05
N LEU A 22 15.70 -5.71 -10.55
CA LEU A 22 15.51 -5.34 -9.15
C LEU A 22 14.46 -6.26 -8.55
N VAL A 23 14.84 -6.96 -7.49
CA VAL A 23 13.97 -7.87 -6.76
C VAL A 23 13.85 -7.36 -5.33
N MET A 24 12.62 -7.16 -4.85
CA MET A 24 12.39 -6.77 -3.46
C MET A 24 11.16 -7.46 -2.89
N SER A 25 11.21 -7.71 -1.58
CA SER A 25 10.11 -8.26 -0.80
C SER A 25 9.95 -7.48 0.50
N HIS A 26 8.70 -7.18 0.83
CA HIS A 26 8.34 -6.59 2.12
C HIS A 26 8.76 -7.51 3.29
N LYS A 27 8.57 -8.83 3.15
CA LYS A 27 9.01 -9.83 4.13
C LYS A 27 10.46 -10.25 3.90
N LEU A 28 11.14 -10.59 4.98
CA LEU A 28 12.49 -11.13 4.95
C LEU A 28 12.48 -12.53 4.37
N VAL A 29 13.20 -12.70 3.27
CA VAL A 29 13.63 -13.99 2.72
C VAL A 29 15.12 -14.12 2.97
N ARG A 30 15.52 -15.18 3.67
CA ARG A 30 16.91 -15.37 4.12
C ARG A 30 17.77 -16.05 3.06
N GLY A 31 19.04 -15.65 3.01
CA GLY A 31 20.05 -16.24 2.12
C GLY A 31 19.69 -16.07 0.64
N LEU A 32 19.07 -14.94 0.28
CA LEU A 32 18.76 -14.66 -1.12
C LEU A 32 20.01 -14.23 -1.90
N THR A 33 20.88 -13.45 -1.24
CA THR A 33 22.15 -12.96 -1.78
C THR A 33 23.13 -14.10 -2.06
N SER A 34 23.09 -15.19 -1.28
CA SER A 34 23.97 -16.35 -1.46
C SER A 34 23.69 -17.17 -2.74
N GLU A 35 22.57 -16.92 -3.42
CA GLU A 35 22.22 -17.58 -4.69
C GLU A 35 22.82 -16.85 -5.91
N ILE A 36 23.47 -15.71 -5.70
CA ILE A 36 24.03 -14.83 -6.75
C ILE A 36 25.55 -14.80 -6.62
N GLU A 37 26.23 -14.56 -7.74
CA GLU A 37 27.68 -14.39 -7.72
C GLU A 37 28.06 -13.02 -7.15
N GLU A 38 28.89 -13.02 -6.10
CA GLU A 38 29.50 -11.81 -5.57
C GLU A 38 30.78 -11.42 -6.36
N PRO A 39 31.05 -10.11 -6.53
CA PRO A 39 30.20 -8.96 -6.19
C PRO A 39 29.00 -8.81 -7.14
N PHE A 40 27.94 -8.10 -6.71
CA PHE A 40 26.72 -7.85 -7.51
C PHE A 40 27.00 -7.10 -8.83
N THR A 41 28.18 -6.52 -8.95
CA THR A 41 28.75 -5.94 -10.17
C THR A 41 29.26 -6.97 -11.19
N LYS A 42 29.15 -8.27 -10.93
CA LYS A 42 29.38 -9.26 -11.99
C LYS A 42 28.11 -9.49 -12.79
N THR A 43 28.29 -9.75 -14.07
CA THR A 43 27.20 -10.17 -14.94
C THR A 43 26.65 -11.51 -14.46
N GLN A 44 25.34 -11.60 -14.29
CA GLN A 44 24.67 -12.76 -13.72
C GLN A 44 24.01 -13.61 -14.80
N ASP A 45 24.15 -14.93 -14.69
CA ASP A 45 23.40 -15.89 -15.52
C ASP A 45 21.89 -15.81 -15.16
N PRO A 46 20.99 -15.62 -16.15
CA PRO A 46 19.54 -15.67 -15.93
C PRO A 46 19.05 -16.90 -15.17
N GLN A 47 19.70 -18.05 -15.30
CA GLN A 47 19.29 -19.25 -14.55
C GLN A 47 19.52 -19.06 -13.04
N ASN A 48 20.64 -18.49 -12.63
CA ASN A 48 20.92 -18.19 -11.22
C ASN A 48 19.91 -17.18 -10.68
N VAL A 49 19.63 -16.12 -11.45
CA VAL A 49 18.62 -15.11 -11.09
C VAL A 49 17.21 -15.74 -10.97
N ASN A 50 16.84 -16.62 -11.90
CA ASN A 50 15.57 -17.34 -11.83
C ASN A 50 15.49 -18.27 -10.62
N ASN A 51 16.59 -18.94 -10.24
CA ASN A 51 16.62 -19.80 -9.06
C ASN A 51 16.52 -18.99 -7.76
N MET A 52 17.21 -17.84 -7.69
CA MET A 52 17.04 -16.86 -6.62
C MET A 52 15.56 -16.43 -6.50
N ILE A 53 14.93 -16.02 -7.60
CA ILE A 53 13.52 -15.60 -7.59
C ILE A 53 12.60 -16.76 -7.17
N LYS A 54 12.85 -17.99 -7.63
CA LYS A 54 12.10 -19.17 -7.17
C LYS A 54 12.21 -19.34 -5.67
N LYS A 55 13.41 -19.20 -5.08
CA LYS A 55 13.61 -19.27 -3.63
C LYS A 55 12.76 -18.23 -2.90
N LEU A 56 12.80 -16.98 -3.37
CA LEU A 56 11.97 -15.89 -2.83
C LEU A 56 10.47 -16.19 -2.90
N VAL A 57 10.00 -16.76 -4.01
CA VAL A 57 8.58 -17.06 -4.20
C VAL A 57 8.14 -18.29 -3.39
N THR A 58 9.03 -19.23 -3.10
CA THR A 58 8.68 -20.52 -2.48
C THR A 58 8.11 -20.37 -1.08
N GLU A 59 8.51 -19.32 -0.34
CA GLU A 59 7.94 -19.01 0.97
C GLU A 59 6.51 -18.46 0.90
N CYS A 60 6.03 -18.07 -0.28
CA CYS A 60 4.72 -17.51 -0.53
C CYS A 60 4.33 -16.40 0.48
N SER A 61 5.29 -15.56 0.88
CA SER A 61 5.17 -14.61 1.99
C SER A 61 4.45 -13.30 1.63
N SER A 62 4.18 -13.08 0.33
CA SER A 62 3.50 -11.89 -0.18
C SER A 62 2.08 -12.20 -0.63
N ASP A 63 1.20 -11.21 -0.48
CA ASP A 63 -0.18 -11.28 -0.99
C ASP A 63 -0.29 -10.74 -2.43
N ILE A 64 0.65 -9.87 -2.81
CA ILE A 64 0.78 -9.36 -4.17
C ILE A 64 2.19 -9.59 -4.70
N TYR A 65 2.28 -10.25 -5.85
CA TYR A 65 3.51 -10.41 -6.63
C TYR A 65 3.41 -9.53 -7.86
N LEU A 66 4.20 -8.48 -7.92
CA LEU A 66 4.20 -7.53 -9.02
C LEU A 66 5.40 -7.82 -9.93
N LEU A 67 5.13 -8.29 -11.14
CA LEU A 67 6.12 -8.55 -12.17
C LEU A 67 6.07 -7.41 -13.19
N VAL A 68 7.09 -6.55 -13.22
CA VAL A 68 7.12 -5.35 -14.06
C VAL A 68 8.15 -5.52 -15.15
N ASN A 69 7.69 -5.50 -16.40
CA ASN A 69 8.52 -5.42 -17.58
C ASN A 69 8.56 -3.97 -18.07
N ILE A 70 9.74 -3.36 -18.08
CA ILE A 70 9.97 -2.03 -18.63
C ILE A 70 10.94 -2.17 -19.80
N PRO A 71 10.44 -2.33 -21.04
CA PRO A 71 11.31 -2.52 -22.20
C PRO A 71 12.21 -1.31 -22.40
N GLY A 72 13.50 -1.58 -22.56
CA GLY A 72 14.52 -0.56 -22.76
C GLY A 72 15.04 0.06 -21.48
N LEU A 73 14.67 -0.45 -20.29
CA LEU A 73 15.23 -0.01 -19.01
C LEU A 73 16.72 -0.39 -18.93
N ALA A 74 17.55 0.59 -18.61
CA ALA A 74 19.00 0.41 -18.49
C ALA A 74 19.45 0.64 -17.05
N ASN A 75 20.62 0.10 -16.69
CA ASN A 75 21.19 0.27 -15.36
C ASN A 75 21.36 1.76 -14.99
N SER A 76 21.67 2.62 -15.97
CA SER A 76 21.81 4.07 -15.77
C SER A 76 20.54 4.77 -15.29
N ASP A 77 19.36 4.15 -15.45
CA ASP A 77 18.08 4.70 -14.97
C ASP A 77 17.79 4.35 -13.51
N MET A 78 18.56 3.44 -12.93
CA MET A 78 18.38 2.92 -11.57
C MET A 78 19.57 3.22 -10.65
N LEU A 79 20.41 4.19 -11.02
CA LEU A 79 21.51 4.68 -10.19
C LEU A 79 20.99 5.66 -9.13
N ASP A 80 21.79 5.90 -8.08
CA ASP A 80 21.48 6.86 -6.99
C ASP A 80 21.16 8.28 -7.54
N THR A 81 21.84 8.70 -8.63
CA THR A 81 21.58 9.99 -9.29
C THR A 81 20.16 10.13 -9.87
N LYS A 82 19.44 9.02 -10.07
CA LYS A 82 18.10 8.95 -10.66
C LYS A 82 17.00 8.73 -9.63
N GLU A 83 17.31 8.82 -8.34
CA GLU A 83 16.34 8.61 -7.28
C GLU A 83 15.07 9.47 -7.41
N GLN A 84 15.22 10.72 -7.85
CA GLN A 84 14.11 11.66 -8.00
C GLN A 84 13.07 11.22 -9.03
N VAL A 85 13.44 10.36 -9.98
CA VAL A 85 12.54 9.80 -11.00
C VAL A 85 11.73 8.63 -10.44
N TRP A 86 12.17 8.03 -9.33
CA TRP A 86 11.59 6.86 -8.66
C TRP A 86 11.07 7.16 -7.24
N PRO A 87 10.26 8.22 -7.03
CA PRO A 87 9.87 8.68 -5.69
C PRO A 87 9.05 7.66 -4.88
N HIS A 88 8.40 6.69 -5.52
CA HIS A 88 7.58 5.66 -4.86
C HIS A 88 8.33 4.36 -4.69
N LEU A 89 9.01 3.88 -5.73
CA LEU A 89 9.85 2.70 -5.66
C LEU A 89 10.87 2.77 -4.53
N ILE A 90 11.53 3.92 -4.34
CA ILE A 90 12.49 4.13 -3.25
C ILE A 90 11.85 3.95 -1.87
N LYS A 91 10.62 4.45 -1.69
CA LYS A 91 9.88 4.26 -0.44
C LYS A 91 9.60 2.78 -0.20
N TYR A 92 9.24 2.05 -1.24
CA TYR A 92 9.04 0.60 -1.16
C TYR A 92 10.36 -0.15 -0.92
N ILE A 93 11.49 0.32 -1.45
CA ILE A 93 12.82 -0.22 -1.13
C ILE A 93 13.12 -0.02 0.35
N HIS A 94 12.93 1.18 0.90
CA HIS A 94 13.16 1.46 2.33
C HIS A 94 12.31 0.57 3.24
N MET A 95 11.05 0.33 2.89
CA MET A 95 10.16 -0.57 3.61
C MET A 95 10.46 -2.05 3.33
N ALA A 96 11.20 -2.42 2.29
CA ALA A 96 11.47 -3.83 2.01
C ALA A 96 12.52 -4.41 2.95
N SER A 97 12.22 -5.58 3.52
CA SER A 97 13.17 -6.33 4.36
C SER A 97 14.23 -7.02 3.52
N THR A 98 13.86 -7.53 2.34
CA THR A 98 14.80 -8.14 1.38
C THR A 98 14.81 -7.33 0.10
N VAL A 99 16.00 -6.93 -0.35
CA VAL A 99 16.19 -6.21 -1.61
C VAL A 99 17.48 -6.69 -2.26
N VAL A 100 17.43 -6.95 -3.56
CA VAL A 100 18.56 -7.37 -4.37
C VAL A 100 18.51 -6.61 -5.69
N GLY A 101 19.56 -5.84 -5.97
CA GLY A 101 19.74 -5.13 -7.23
C GLY A 101 20.81 -5.79 -8.07
N LEU A 102 20.47 -6.18 -9.29
CA LEU A 102 21.35 -6.81 -10.26
C LEU A 102 21.49 -5.88 -11.46
N PRO A 103 22.60 -5.11 -11.56
CA PRO A 103 22.79 -4.17 -12.67
C PRO A 103 22.90 -4.87 -14.04
N TRP A 104 23.45 -6.10 -14.05
CA TRP A 104 23.77 -6.82 -15.28
C TRP A 104 23.33 -8.28 -15.23
N VAL A 105 22.24 -8.60 -15.93
CA VAL A 105 21.78 -9.98 -16.18
C VAL A 105 21.95 -10.32 -17.66
N GLU A 106 22.53 -11.49 -17.96
CA GLU A 106 22.80 -11.98 -19.33
C GLU A 106 21.53 -12.44 -20.06
N GLY A 107 20.63 -11.52 -20.35
CA GLY A 107 19.38 -11.82 -21.04
C GLY A 107 18.15 -11.29 -20.29
N PRO A 108 17.00 -11.24 -20.97
CA PRO A 108 15.75 -10.88 -20.33
C PRO A 108 15.26 -12.02 -19.42
N LEU A 109 14.66 -11.66 -18.29
CA LEU A 109 14.02 -12.62 -17.40
C LEU A 109 12.70 -13.11 -18.03
N ASP A 110 12.44 -14.42 -17.96
CA ASP A 110 11.17 -15.00 -18.40
C ASP A 110 10.09 -14.78 -17.32
N LEU A 111 9.51 -13.57 -17.34
CA LEU A 111 8.43 -13.18 -16.42
C LEU A 111 7.18 -14.05 -16.59
N GLN A 112 6.94 -14.61 -17.78
CA GLN A 112 5.80 -15.50 -18.02
C GLN A 112 5.99 -16.85 -17.32
N TYR A 113 7.21 -17.38 -17.35
CA TYR A 113 7.56 -18.57 -16.57
C TYR A 113 7.42 -18.30 -15.07
N LEU A 114 7.91 -17.15 -14.58
CA LEU A 114 7.80 -16.77 -13.17
C LEU A 114 6.34 -16.60 -12.73
N GLU A 115 5.49 -15.98 -13.55
CA GLU A 115 4.05 -15.87 -13.32
C GLU A 115 3.43 -17.26 -13.11
N LYS A 116 3.66 -18.18 -14.05
CA LYS A 116 3.17 -19.57 -13.95
C LYS A 116 3.69 -20.29 -12.71
N TYR A 117 4.96 -20.07 -12.36
CA TYR A 117 5.57 -20.64 -11.16
C TYR A 117 4.88 -20.12 -9.89
N ILE A 118 4.67 -18.80 -9.76
CA ILE A 118 4.00 -18.21 -8.59
C ILE A 118 2.55 -18.69 -8.49
N VAL A 119 1.80 -18.69 -9.60
CA VAL A 119 0.42 -19.19 -9.64
C VAL A 119 0.34 -20.63 -9.15
N LYS A 120 1.24 -21.49 -9.64
CA LYS A 120 1.28 -22.91 -9.26
C LYS A 120 1.68 -23.12 -7.80
N THR A 121 2.72 -22.43 -7.34
CA THR A 121 3.31 -22.64 -6.01
C THR A 121 2.47 -21.99 -4.91
N CYS A 122 2.00 -20.76 -5.13
CA CYS A 122 1.28 -19.97 -4.12
C CYS A 122 -0.24 -19.98 -4.28
N LYS A 123 -0.77 -20.71 -5.28
CA LYS A 123 -2.22 -20.73 -5.63
C LYS A 123 -2.77 -19.32 -5.86
N ALA A 124 -1.95 -18.47 -6.48
CA ALA A 124 -2.29 -17.08 -6.73
C ALA A 124 -3.13 -16.94 -8.02
N GLU A 125 -3.94 -15.89 -8.08
CA GLU A 125 -4.68 -15.51 -9.29
C GLU A 125 -3.79 -14.62 -10.19
N ALA A 126 -3.75 -14.93 -11.49
CA ALA A 126 -2.98 -14.15 -12.45
C ALA A 126 -3.82 -12.99 -13.00
N VAL A 127 -3.24 -11.78 -13.00
CA VAL A 127 -3.81 -10.57 -13.57
C VAL A 127 -2.76 -9.94 -14.48
N ASN A 128 -3.10 -9.72 -15.74
CA ASN A 128 -2.24 -9.02 -16.69
C ASN A 128 -2.72 -7.58 -16.82
N VAL A 129 -1.78 -6.64 -16.78
CA VAL A 129 -2.02 -5.20 -16.84
C VAL A 129 -1.16 -4.61 -17.94
N PHE A 130 -1.77 -3.89 -18.88
CA PHE A 130 -1.05 -3.27 -19.99
C PHE A 130 -0.96 -1.75 -19.88
N TYR A 131 -2.05 -1.07 -19.51
CA TYR A 131 -2.09 0.40 -19.59
C TYR A 131 -2.67 1.08 -18.35
N SER A 132 -3.66 0.49 -17.69
CA SER A 132 -4.34 1.14 -16.57
C SER A 132 -4.36 0.28 -15.32
N GLU A 133 -4.30 0.94 -14.17
CA GLU A 133 -4.57 0.33 -12.88
C GLU A 133 -5.97 -0.29 -12.82
N ASP A 134 -6.93 0.19 -13.62
CA ASP A 134 -8.33 -0.27 -13.62
C ASP A 134 -8.48 -1.75 -14.00
N GLU A 135 -7.50 -2.29 -14.73
CA GLU A 135 -7.41 -3.72 -15.05
C GLU A 135 -7.18 -4.56 -13.77
N VAL A 136 -6.62 -3.95 -12.72
CA VAL A 136 -6.55 -4.54 -11.38
C VAL A 136 -7.84 -4.21 -10.62
N ALA A 137 -8.73 -5.20 -10.60
CA ALA A 137 -9.95 -5.17 -9.80
C ALA A 137 -9.62 -4.96 -8.31
N GLN A 138 -10.45 -4.18 -7.62
CA GLN A 138 -10.35 -4.04 -6.16
C GLN A 138 -10.40 -5.41 -5.48
N TYR A 139 -9.65 -5.55 -4.39
CA TYR A 139 -9.65 -6.79 -3.63
C TYR A 139 -10.95 -6.89 -2.84
N ILE A 140 -11.76 -7.88 -3.20
CA ILE A 140 -12.95 -8.30 -2.43
C ILE A 140 -12.57 -9.47 -1.50
N ASP A 141 -11.42 -10.11 -1.77
CA ASP A 141 -10.94 -11.34 -1.16
C ASP A 141 -9.49 -11.22 -0.65
N THR A 142 -9.07 -12.24 0.10
CA THR A 142 -7.70 -12.37 0.64
C THR A 142 -6.81 -13.28 -0.22
N ARG A 143 -7.24 -13.60 -1.45
CA ARG A 143 -6.46 -14.47 -2.35
C ARG A 143 -5.24 -13.71 -2.87
N LYS A 144 -4.12 -14.43 -2.92
CA LYS A 144 -2.86 -13.90 -3.47
C LYS A 144 -3.02 -13.64 -4.96
N ARG A 145 -2.38 -12.58 -5.46
CA ARG A 145 -2.42 -12.27 -6.89
C ARG A 145 -1.02 -12.06 -7.44
N VAL A 146 -0.83 -12.50 -8.68
CA VAL A 146 0.33 -12.17 -9.51
C VAL A 146 -0.14 -11.16 -10.52
N VAL A 147 0.38 -9.94 -10.43
CA VAL A 147 0.09 -8.87 -11.35
C VAL A 147 1.29 -8.71 -12.28
N ARG A 148 1.13 -9.08 -13.55
CA ARG A 148 2.15 -8.81 -14.57
C ARG A 148 1.83 -7.49 -15.26
N VAL A 149 2.78 -6.58 -15.25
CA VAL A 149 2.67 -5.27 -15.89
C VAL A 149 3.65 -5.22 -17.05
N ASP A 150 3.11 -5.18 -18.27
CA ASP A 150 3.90 -5.04 -19.49
C ASP A 150 3.82 -3.59 -19.97
N MET A 151 4.89 -2.81 -19.74
CA MET A 151 4.93 -1.39 -20.08
C MET A 151 5.35 -1.14 -21.52
N ASN A 152 5.06 0.06 -22.03
CA ASN A 152 5.57 0.50 -23.32
C ASN A 152 7.10 0.68 -23.28
N PRO A 153 7.79 0.46 -24.41
CA PRO A 153 9.22 0.73 -24.51
C PRO A 153 9.58 2.16 -24.15
N LEU A 154 10.67 2.32 -23.41
CA LEU A 154 11.12 3.64 -22.99
C LEU A 154 11.60 4.47 -24.19
N PRO A 155 11.22 5.75 -24.27
CA PRO A 155 11.67 6.62 -25.34
C PRO A 155 13.18 6.90 -25.22
N GLN A 156 13.79 7.25 -26.36
CA GLN A 156 15.22 7.57 -26.45
C GLN A 156 15.53 8.99 -25.95
N ASN A 157 14.55 9.89 -25.99
CA ASN A 157 14.71 11.26 -25.49
C ASN A 157 14.76 11.24 -23.95
N LYS A 158 15.79 11.86 -23.37
CA LYS A 158 16.05 11.86 -21.91
C LYS A 158 14.89 12.40 -21.07
N GLU A 159 14.23 13.47 -21.50
CA GLU A 159 13.14 14.09 -20.73
C GLU A 159 11.89 13.22 -20.76
N GLN A 160 11.49 12.78 -21.96
CA GLN A 160 10.37 11.85 -22.14
C GLN A 160 10.62 10.50 -21.44
N ARG A 161 11.89 10.07 -21.39
CA ARG A 161 12.29 8.83 -20.70
C ARG A 161 12.10 8.95 -19.20
N ALA A 162 12.52 10.06 -18.60
CA ALA A 162 12.30 10.31 -17.18
C ALA A 162 10.81 10.41 -16.85
N GLU A 163 10.02 11.04 -17.71
CA GLU A 163 8.57 11.12 -17.55
C GLU A 163 7.91 9.73 -17.65
N ALA A 164 8.29 8.91 -18.63
CA ALA A 164 7.79 7.55 -18.79
C ALA A 164 8.12 6.68 -17.56
N ILE A 165 9.35 6.75 -17.05
CA ILE A 165 9.77 6.05 -15.83
C ILE A 165 8.94 6.50 -14.62
N LYS A 166 8.68 7.80 -14.49
CA LYS A 166 7.84 8.32 -13.41
C LYS A 166 6.39 7.81 -13.51
N GLN A 167 5.84 7.73 -14.72
CA GLN A 167 4.53 7.14 -14.94
C GLN A 167 4.51 5.64 -14.58
N SER A 168 5.58 4.91 -14.88
CA SER A 168 5.78 3.53 -14.45
C SER A 168 5.77 3.40 -12.92
N ASP A 169 6.49 4.28 -12.22
CA ASP A 169 6.54 4.34 -10.75
C ASP A 169 5.16 4.66 -10.14
N ASP A 170 4.43 5.61 -10.73
CA ASP A 170 3.07 5.95 -10.33
C ASP A 170 2.10 4.77 -10.52
N LEU A 171 2.24 4.00 -11.61
CA LEU A 171 1.44 2.80 -11.85
C LEU A 171 1.73 1.71 -10.81
N ILE A 172 3.01 1.47 -10.50
CA ILE A 172 3.42 0.53 -9.44
C ILE A 172 2.75 0.91 -8.12
N ARG A 173 2.85 2.19 -7.71
CA ARG A 173 2.19 2.69 -6.49
C ARG A 173 0.68 2.46 -6.51
N LYS A 174 0.03 2.79 -7.62
CA LYS A 174 -1.43 2.66 -7.78
C LYS A 174 -1.89 1.21 -7.61
N ILE A 175 -1.19 0.26 -8.24
CA ILE A 175 -1.46 -1.17 -8.11
C ILE A 175 -1.28 -1.61 -6.65
N LEU A 176 -0.16 -1.26 -6.02
CA LEU A 176 0.14 -1.66 -4.64
C LEU A 176 -0.85 -1.06 -3.63
N ARG A 177 -1.41 0.13 -3.88
CA ARG A 177 -2.46 0.72 -3.02
C ARG A 177 -3.78 -0.03 -3.05
N LYS A 178 -4.03 -0.85 -4.08
CA LYS A 178 -5.21 -1.70 -4.16
C LYS A 178 -5.04 -3.01 -3.37
N ALA A 179 -3.80 -3.36 -3.00
CA ALA A 179 -3.54 -4.56 -2.22
C ALA A 179 -4.18 -4.47 -0.83
N PRO A 180 -4.74 -5.57 -0.30
CA PRO A 180 -5.43 -5.59 0.99
C PRO A 180 -4.45 -5.59 2.17
N SER A 181 -3.17 -5.87 1.91
CA SER A 181 -2.09 -5.93 2.89
C SER A 181 -0.83 -5.24 2.35
N PRO A 182 0.11 -4.85 3.24
CA PRO A 182 1.38 -4.28 2.81
C PRO A 182 2.39 -5.34 2.36
N HIS A 183 2.04 -6.63 2.33
CA HIS A 183 2.97 -7.71 1.98
C HIS A 183 3.07 -7.86 0.47
N TYR A 184 4.03 -7.15 -0.13
CA TYR A 184 4.32 -7.19 -1.56
C TYR A 184 5.68 -7.83 -1.85
N THR A 185 5.78 -8.41 -3.05
CA THR A 185 7.02 -8.69 -3.76
C THR A 185 6.98 -7.93 -5.09
N ILE A 186 8.05 -7.22 -5.42
CA ILE A 186 8.18 -6.51 -6.70
C ILE A 186 9.42 -7.04 -7.41
N ILE A 187 9.24 -7.40 -8.68
CA ILE A 187 10.30 -7.82 -9.59
C ILE A 187 10.25 -6.90 -10.79
N ILE A 188 11.27 -6.07 -10.99
CA ILE A 188 11.40 -5.16 -12.13
C ILE A 188 12.50 -5.68 -13.03
N SER A 189 12.24 -5.79 -14.33
CA SER A 189 13.23 -6.15 -15.33
C SER A 189 12.91 -5.53 -16.70
N SER A 190 13.80 -5.71 -17.66
CA SER A 190 13.63 -5.28 -19.05
C SER A 190 13.63 -6.48 -19.99
N SER A 191 12.69 -6.48 -20.93
CA SER A 191 12.68 -7.41 -22.06
C SER A 191 13.68 -7.04 -23.17
N GLU A 192 14.06 -5.76 -23.27
CA GLU A 192 15.10 -5.29 -24.19
C GLU A 192 16.43 -5.14 -23.46
N MET A 193 17.50 -5.66 -24.05
CA MET A 193 18.84 -5.57 -23.49
C MET A 193 19.55 -4.33 -23.99
N SER A 194 20.32 -3.69 -23.12
CA SER A 194 21.20 -2.58 -23.49
C SER A 194 22.62 -3.10 -23.72
N PRO A 195 23.35 -2.56 -24.71
CA PRO A 195 24.76 -2.89 -24.88
C PRO A 195 25.56 -2.40 -23.67
N VAL A 196 26.41 -3.27 -23.14
CA VAL A 196 27.30 -3.00 -22.01
C VAL A 196 28.73 -3.03 -22.50
N HIS A 197 29.49 -2.00 -22.14
CA HIS A 197 30.93 -1.99 -22.36
C HIS A 197 31.63 -2.66 -21.17
N PRO A 198 32.68 -3.45 -21.39
CA PRO A 198 33.44 -4.03 -20.29
C PRO A 198 34.04 -2.92 -19.44
N ILE A 199 33.66 -2.87 -18.17
CA ILE A 199 34.15 -1.88 -17.20
C ILE A 199 35.38 -2.48 -16.50
N PRO A 200 36.51 -1.76 -16.40
CA PRO A 200 37.66 -2.20 -15.63
C PRO A 200 37.28 -2.40 -14.14
N GLN A 201 37.70 -3.51 -13.54
CA GLN A 201 37.39 -3.83 -12.13
C GLN A 201 37.82 -2.72 -11.16
N ILE A 202 38.94 -2.04 -11.45
CA ILE A 202 39.43 -0.91 -10.65
C ILE A 202 38.36 0.19 -10.50
N MET A 203 37.60 0.50 -11.57
CA MET A 203 36.55 1.52 -11.48
C MET A 203 35.33 1.05 -10.69
N LEU A 204 35.00 -0.25 -10.77
CA LEU A 204 33.91 -0.85 -9.98
C LEU A 204 34.24 -0.78 -8.50
N ASP A 205 35.50 -1.05 -8.12
CA ASP A 205 35.95 -1.04 -6.74
C ASP A 205 36.10 0.40 -6.19
N GLU A 206 36.57 1.34 -7.00
CA GLU A 206 36.76 2.75 -6.59
C GLU A 206 35.43 3.52 -6.49
N SER A 207 34.44 3.19 -7.31
CA SER A 207 33.19 3.96 -7.44
C SER A 207 31.97 3.07 -7.74
N PRO A 208 31.57 2.17 -6.83
CA PRO A 208 30.46 1.25 -7.05
C PRO A 208 29.11 1.97 -7.27
N GLU A 209 28.95 3.16 -6.69
CA GLU A 209 27.74 4.01 -6.78
C GLU A 209 27.36 4.38 -8.22
N MET A 210 28.34 4.38 -9.13
CA MET A 210 28.15 4.73 -10.54
C MET A 210 27.64 3.57 -11.37
N PHE A 211 27.67 2.35 -10.83
CA PHE A 211 27.44 1.13 -11.59
C PHE A 211 26.44 0.18 -10.95
N GLU A 212 26.20 0.27 -9.65
CA GLU A 212 25.20 -0.55 -8.98
C GLU A 212 23.83 0.15 -8.89
N ILE A 213 22.78 -0.67 -8.87
CA ILE A 213 21.41 -0.21 -8.70
C ILE A 213 21.23 0.33 -7.29
N PHE A 214 20.89 1.62 -7.16
CA PHE A 214 20.64 2.31 -5.89
C PHE A 214 21.63 1.93 -4.77
N TYR A 215 22.93 2.03 -5.07
CA TYR A 215 24.00 1.56 -4.20
C TYR A 215 23.83 2.02 -2.75
N SER A 216 23.56 3.32 -2.55
CA SER A 216 23.37 3.92 -1.23
C SER A 216 22.24 3.27 -0.41
N LEU A 217 21.18 2.82 -1.08
CA LEU A 217 20.01 2.19 -0.47
C LEU A 217 20.23 0.71 -0.16
N LEU A 218 20.92 -0.01 -1.05
CA LEU A 218 21.17 -1.44 -0.92
C LEU A 218 22.30 -1.74 0.07
N HIS A 219 23.36 -0.93 0.07
CA HIS A 219 24.56 -1.10 0.90
C HIS A 219 24.55 -0.24 2.17
N SER A 220 23.39 0.26 2.59
CA SER A 220 23.29 0.98 3.86
C SER A 220 23.73 0.06 5.03
N PRO A 221 24.43 0.57 6.05
CA PRO A 221 24.91 -0.24 7.18
C PRO A 221 23.77 -0.94 7.93
N SER A 222 22.56 -0.37 7.86
CA SER A 222 21.37 -0.99 8.41
C SER A 222 21.02 -2.34 7.77
N ARG A 223 21.45 -2.60 6.53
CA ARG A 223 21.11 -3.79 5.71
C ARG A 223 22.15 -4.90 5.74
N GLU A 224 23.28 -4.69 6.43
CA GLU A 224 24.32 -5.72 6.56
C GLU A 224 23.79 -7.02 7.20
N GLN A 225 22.77 -6.89 8.07
CA GLN A 225 22.11 -8.02 8.70
C GLN A 225 20.75 -8.29 8.06
N GLU A 226 20.50 -9.56 7.72
CA GLU A 226 19.20 -10.05 7.26
C GLU A 226 18.16 -10.03 8.40
N VAL A 227 17.52 -8.88 8.61
CA VAL A 227 16.52 -8.64 9.65
C VAL A 227 15.19 -8.22 9.02
N GLU A 228 14.08 -8.72 9.56
CA GLU A 228 12.73 -8.29 9.20
C GLU A 228 12.52 -6.85 9.66
N ARG A 229 12.57 -5.91 8.72
CA ARG A 229 12.48 -4.47 8.99
C ARG A 229 11.09 -4.02 9.38
N ASN A 230 10.06 -4.74 8.94
CA ASN A 230 8.67 -4.35 9.12
C ASN A 230 8.02 -4.92 10.37
N ASN A 231 8.79 -5.62 11.21
CA ASN A 231 8.25 -6.29 12.39
C ASN A 231 7.68 -5.30 13.42
N TYR A 232 8.23 -4.08 13.50
CA TYR A 232 7.77 -3.03 14.41
C TYR A 232 6.31 -2.60 14.17
N MET A 233 5.76 -2.81 12.96
CA MET A 233 4.37 -2.46 12.68
C MET A 233 3.36 -3.38 13.39
N TYR A 234 3.80 -4.57 13.82
CA TYR A 234 2.90 -5.64 14.29
C TYR A 234 3.25 -6.19 15.67
N SER A 235 4.48 -5.95 16.17
CA SER A 235 4.95 -6.56 17.41
C SER A 235 4.36 -5.95 18.68
N GLU A 236 3.79 -4.74 18.62
CA GLU A 236 3.42 -3.97 19.82
C GLU A 236 1.95 -3.52 19.87
N VAL A 237 1.18 -3.74 18.81
CA VAL A 237 -0.23 -3.33 18.78
C VAL A 237 -1.09 -4.51 19.16
N GLU A 238 -1.46 -4.60 20.45
CA GLU A 238 -2.54 -5.48 20.84
C GLU A 238 -3.77 -5.14 19.99
N PRO A 239 -4.42 -6.14 19.34
CA PRO A 239 -5.58 -5.87 18.51
C PRO A 239 -6.63 -5.15 19.35
N PHE A 240 -6.98 -3.93 18.94
CA PHE A 240 -8.07 -3.18 19.55
C PHE A 240 -9.38 -3.88 19.19
N TRP A 241 -9.79 -4.81 20.02
CA TRP A 241 -11.12 -5.38 19.94
C TRP A 241 -12.08 -4.29 20.39
N ASN A 242 -12.96 -3.85 19.48
CA ASN A 242 -14.13 -3.11 19.91
C ASN A 242 -14.86 -3.99 20.93
N GLU A 243 -14.77 -3.64 22.21
CA GLU A 243 -15.62 -4.24 23.23
C GLU A 243 -17.05 -4.03 22.73
N ARG A 244 -17.73 -5.12 22.37
CA ARG A 244 -19.15 -5.04 22.05
C ARG A 244 -19.80 -4.50 23.32
N GLY A 245 -20.19 -3.22 23.28
CA GLY A 245 -20.90 -2.60 24.40
C GLY A 245 -22.07 -3.49 24.76
N ASP A 246 -22.26 -3.73 26.06
CA ASP A 246 -23.32 -4.61 26.56
C ASP A 246 -24.65 -4.25 25.85
N PRO A 247 -25.24 -5.18 25.08
CA PRO A 247 -26.48 -4.92 24.35
C PRO A 247 -27.59 -4.39 25.27
N MET A 248 -27.60 -4.82 26.54
CA MET A 248 -28.56 -4.37 27.54
C MET A 248 -28.33 -2.90 27.92
N LYS A 249 -27.08 -2.49 28.10
CA LYS A 249 -26.72 -1.09 28.36
C LYS A 249 -27.11 -0.19 27.19
N ILE A 250 -26.82 -0.61 25.96
CA ILE A 250 -27.20 0.12 24.74
C ILE A 250 -28.73 0.25 24.63
N TYR A 251 -29.47 -0.82 24.94
CA TYR A 251 -30.93 -0.82 24.96
C TYR A 251 -31.49 0.14 26.02
N LEU A 252 -30.97 0.08 27.26
CA LEU A 252 -31.39 0.96 28.35
C LEU A 252 -31.10 2.44 28.04
N ASP A 253 -29.95 2.75 27.44
CA ASP A 253 -29.59 4.13 27.07
C ASP A 253 -30.42 4.66 25.89
N ARG A 254 -30.85 3.79 24.96
CA ARG A 254 -31.83 4.17 23.93
C ARG A 254 -33.20 4.43 24.56
N ARG A 255 -33.66 3.53 25.44
CA ARG A 255 -34.94 3.68 26.15
C ARG A 255 -35.00 4.96 26.98
N LYS A 256 -33.93 5.29 27.73
CA LYS A 256 -33.84 6.55 28.48
C LYS A 256 -33.91 7.80 27.60
N ARG A 257 -33.34 7.75 26.39
CA ARG A 257 -33.43 8.86 25.43
C ARG A 257 -34.83 8.99 24.82
N ASP A 258 -35.56 7.89 24.72
CA ASP A 258 -36.94 7.86 24.22
C ASP A 258 -37.98 8.18 25.31
N GLU A 259 -37.56 8.34 26.58
CA GLU A 259 -38.45 8.75 27.66
C GLU A 259 -38.88 10.22 27.50
N VAL A 260 -40.17 10.41 27.25
CA VAL A 260 -40.78 11.73 27.12
C VAL A 260 -40.89 12.35 28.51
N HIS A 261 -39.93 13.19 28.88
CA HIS A 261 -40.02 13.97 30.13
C HIS A 261 -41.09 15.06 29.98
N PHE A 262 -42.12 15.01 30.82
CA PHE A 262 -43.23 15.98 30.82
C PHE A 262 -42.78 17.44 31.00
N PHE A 263 -41.63 17.69 31.60
CA PHE A 263 -41.07 19.03 31.82
C PHE A 263 -39.92 19.38 30.86
N ASN A 264 -39.76 18.63 29.77
CA ASN A 264 -38.78 19.02 28.76
C ASN A 264 -39.21 20.35 28.11
N TYR A 265 -38.37 21.37 28.26
CA TYR A 265 -38.59 22.71 27.71
C TYR A 265 -38.87 22.68 26.20
N GLU A 266 -38.23 21.77 25.46
CA GLU A 266 -38.45 21.62 24.02
C GLU A 266 -39.86 21.14 23.67
N LEU A 267 -40.43 20.23 24.48
CA LEU A 267 -41.81 19.76 24.29
C LEU A 267 -42.84 20.85 24.59
N TRP A 268 -42.58 21.68 25.61
CA TRP A 268 -43.44 22.81 25.97
C TRP A 268 -43.41 23.90 24.90
N LYS A 269 -42.21 24.19 24.37
CA LYS A 269 -42.02 25.16 23.29
C LYS A 269 -42.67 24.69 21.99
N LYS A 270 -42.54 23.40 21.65
CA LYS A 270 -43.17 22.83 20.45
C LYS A 270 -44.69 22.80 20.53
N ASN A 271 -45.25 22.63 21.73
CA ASN A 271 -46.69 22.51 21.97
C ASN A 271 -47.27 23.68 22.78
N GLU A 272 -46.73 24.88 22.61
CA GLU A 272 -47.08 26.08 23.40
C GLU A 272 -48.59 26.36 23.42
N LYS A 273 -49.27 26.20 22.28
CA LYS A 273 -50.73 26.37 22.17
C LYS A 273 -51.50 25.36 23.02
N LEU A 274 -51.05 24.11 23.05
CA LEU A 274 -51.72 23.05 23.80
C LEU A 274 -51.50 23.25 25.31
N VAL A 275 -50.26 23.56 25.72
CA VAL A 275 -49.93 23.83 27.13
C VAL A 275 -50.68 25.04 27.68
N SER A 276 -50.73 26.15 26.92
CA SER A 276 -51.47 27.36 27.32
C SER A 276 -52.98 27.13 27.44
N THR A 277 -53.60 26.33 26.55
CA THR A 277 -55.02 25.97 26.67
C THR A 277 -55.30 25.13 27.91
N ILE A 278 -54.45 24.15 28.23
CA ILE A 278 -54.58 23.34 29.45
C ILE A 278 -54.43 24.22 30.69
N ALA A 279 -53.43 25.12 30.71
CA ALA A 279 -53.22 26.05 31.83
C ALA A 279 -54.44 26.96 32.04
N LEU A 280 -55.01 27.53 30.97
CA LEU A 280 -56.22 28.34 31.03
C LEU A 280 -57.42 27.54 31.55
N MET A 281 -57.60 26.28 31.11
CA MET A 281 -58.66 25.41 31.63
C MET A 281 -58.51 25.17 33.13
N VAL A 282 -57.30 24.84 33.60
CA VAL A 282 -57.05 24.61 35.03
C VAL A 282 -57.28 25.88 35.87
N ILE A 283 -56.80 27.04 35.40
CA ILE A 283 -57.02 28.33 36.07
C ILE A 283 -58.51 28.66 36.12
N SER A 284 -59.24 28.46 35.02
CA SER A 284 -60.68 28.75 34.97
C SER A 284 -61.47 27.89 35.97
N LEU A 285 -61.16 26.59 36.06
CA LEU A 285 -61.76 25.70 37.06
C LEU A 285 -61.43 26.13 38.48
N PHE A 286 -60.19 26.57 38.73
CA PHE A 286 -59.77 27.04 40.05
C PHE A 286 -60.49 28.32 40.45
N VAL A 287 -60.63 29.29 39.55
CA VAL A 287 -61.36 30.55 39.80
C VAL A 287 -62.83 30.28 40.08
N VAL A 288 -63.50 29.42 39.30
CA VAL A 288 -64.90 29.04 39.54
C VAL A 288 -65.06 28.38 40.91
N LYS A 289 -64.15 27.48 41.30
CA LYS A 289 -64.19 26.86 42.63
C LYS A 289 -63.93 27.87 43.75
N ALA A 290 -62.95 28.75 43.61
CA ALA A 290 -62.66 29.79 44.60
C ALA A 290 -63.82 30.77 44.79
N LEU A 291 -64.48 31.19 43.70
CA LEU A 291 -65.67 32.04 43.78
C LEU A 291 -66.85 31.32 44.45
N SER A 292 -67.10 30.05 44.08
CA SER A 292 -68.16 29.25 44.72
C SER A 292 -67.92 29.05 46.22
N PHE A 293 -66.66 28.88 46.62
CA PHE A 293 -66.25 28.76 48.01
C PHE A 293 -66.37 30.09 48.75
N GLY A 294 -66.00 31.20 48.12
CA GLY A 294 -66.19 32.55 48.64
C GLY A 294 -67.65 32.92 48.84
N SER A 295 -68.53 32.60 47.88
CA SER A 295 -69.98 32.82 48.01
C SER A 295 -70.60 31.95 49.10
N TRP A 296 -70.12 30.71 49.25
CA TRP A 296 -70.52 29.84 50.35
C TRP A 296 -70.13 30.42 51.71
N LEU A 297 -68.88 30.88 51.87
CA LEU A 297 -68.40 31.57 53.07
C LEU A 297 -69.22 32.84 53.40
N ALA A 298 -69.46 33.70 52.40
CA ALA A 298 -70.23 34.93 52.59
C ALA A 298 -71.69 34.65 53.01
N SER A 299 -72.33 33.62 52.44
CA SER A 299 -73.68 33.20 52.83
C SER A 299 -73.74 32.65 54.26
N LYS A 300 -72.65 32.02 54.72
CA LYS A 300 -72.52 31.51 56.08
C LYS A 300 -72.39 32.63 57.10
N PHE A 301 -71.59 33.66 56.80
CA PHE A 301 -71.44 34.84 57.68
C PHE A 301 -72.69 35.73 57.74
N LYS A 302 -73.47 35.83 56.66
CA LYS A 302 -74.71 36.64 56.65
C LYS A 302 -75.83 36.03 57.51
N LYS A 303 -75.86 34.70 57.66
CA LYS A 303 -76.79 34.01 58.56
C LYS A 303 -76.45 34.19 60.03
N THR A 304 -75.18 34.37 60.39
CA THR A 304 -74.74 34.53 61.79
C THR A 304 -74.98 35.93 62.36
N HIS A 305 -75.40 36.91 61.56
CA HIS A 305 -75.68 38.29 62.00
C HIS A 305 -77.17 38.64 62.03
N GLN A 306 -78.05 37.67 61.79
CA GLN A 306 -79.52 37.85 61.78
C GLN A 306 -80.24 37.04 62.86
N ASP A 307 -79.48 36.44 63.79
CA ASP A 307 -79.93 35.86 65.05
C ASP A 307 -79.43 36.71 66.23
#